data_AF-A0A7C4R0D4-F1
#
_entry.id   AF-A0A7C4R0D4-F1
#
_cell.length_a   1.000
_cell.length_b   1.000
_cell.length_c   1.000
_cell.angle_alpha   90.00
_cell.angle_beta   90.00
_cell.angle_gamma   90.00
#
_symmetry.space_group_name_H-M   'P 1'
#
loop_
_entity.id
_entity.type
_entity.pdbx_description
1 polymer ?
#
loop_
_entity_poly.entity_id
_entity_poly.type
_entity_poly.pdbx_seq_one_letter_code
_entity_poly.pdbx_strand_id
1 'polypeptide(L)'
;TSAGPLGSGLSQGAGMALAARMDNKKWRTYVFLSDAEHQEGNHWEAVMFSGNARLSNLTAIIDRNNIQIDGYTENVMPLEPLRAKYESFGWHVIDISGHSFEQIIAAVAEAQVIYEKPTVIIAHTVPGRGVDFMENDYKWHGLPPGGANIPGEPPKEKQAEIALKELRSLRGKIKSEHD
;
A
#
# COMPACT_ATOMS: atom_id res chain seq x y z
N THR A 1 -14.85 2.65 11.36
CA THR A 1 -14.28 4.02 11.36
C THR A 1 -14.40 4.60 9.96
N SER A 2 -14.09 5.88 9.77
CA SER A 2 -14.03 6.50 8.43
C SER A 2 -12.58 6.72 8.05
N ALA A 3 -12.25 6.46 6.79
CA ALA A 3 -10.98 6.81 6.17
C ALA A 3 -11.19 7.95 5.15
N GLY A 4 -10.11 8.51 4.61
CA GLY A 4 -10.16 9.57 3.60
C GLY A 4 -9.05 10.60 3.80
N PRO A 5 -9.01 11.30 4.94
CA PRO A 5 -7.85 12.12 5.31
C PRO A 5 -6.63 11.21 5.54
N LEU A 6 -5.57 11.44 4.77
CA LEU A 6 -4.32 10.69 4.87
C LEU A 6 -3.72 10.80 6.28
N GLY A 7 -2.96 9.80 6.69
CA GLY A 7 -2.23 9.71 7.95
C GLY A 7 -3.07 9.23 9.13
N SER A 8 -4.40 9.28 9.01
CA SER A 8 -5.31 8.90 10.09
C SER A 8 -5.54 7.40 10.22
N GLY A 9 -5.28 6.62 9.15
CA GLY A 9 -5.57 5.19 9.09
C GLY A 9 -4.78 4.39 10.12
N LEU A 10 -3.47 4.65 10.22
CA LEU A 10 -2.61 3.97 11.18
C LEU A 10 -2.99 4.29 12.63
N SER A 11 -3.33 5.55 12.95
CA SER A 11 -3.80 5.95 14.28
C SER A 11 -5.05 5.16 14.71
N GLN A 12 -6.02 5.03 13.80
CA GLN A 12 -7.24 4.24 14.05
C GLN A 12 -6.91 2.76 14.24
N GLY A 13 -6.08 2.18 13.38
CA GLY A 13 -5.66 0.78 13.48
C GLY A 13 -4.88 0.47 14.76
N ALA A 14 -4.00 1.37 15.18
CA ALA A 14 -3.28 1.27 16.44
C ALA A 14 -4.23 1.29 17.65
N GLY A 15 -5.23 2.17 17.63
CA GLY A 15 -6.31 2.18 18.64
C GLY A 15 -7.11 0.88 18.68
N MET A 16 -7.48 0.33 17.51
CA MET A 16 -8.17 -0.96 17.42
C MET A 16 -7.30 -2.12 17.93
N ALA A 17 -6.01 -2.13 17.62
CA ALA A 17 -5.07 -3.13 18.10
C ALA A 17 -4.89 -3.05 19.63
N LEU A 18 -4.80 -1.84 20.18
CA LEU A 18 -4.76 -1.63 21.63
C LEU A 18 -6.04 -2.12 22.31
N ALA A 19 -7.21 -1.74 21.80
CA ALA A 19 -8.51 -2.16 22.34
C ALA A 19 -8.64 -3.69 22.36
N ALA A 20 -8.20 -4.37 21.29
CA ALA A 20 -8.17 -5.83 21.23
C ALA A 20 -7.41 -6.45 22.41
N ARG A 21 -6.23 -5.89 22.75
CA ARG A 21 -5.44 -6.38 23.88
C ARG A 21 -6.12 -6.10 25.22
N MET A 22 -6.69 -4.91 25.40
CA MET A 22 -7.43 -4.53 26.61
C MET A 22 -8.61 -5.45 26.87
N ASP A 23 -9.31 -5.86 25.81
CA ASP A 23 -10.48 -6.74 25.87
C ASP A 23 -10.13 -8.24 25.79
N ASN A 24 -8.84 -8.58 25.87
CA ASN A 24 -8.31 -9.96 25.73
C ASN A 24 -8.81 -10.69 24.47
N LYS A 25 -8.91 -9.96 23.36
CA LYS A 25 -9.32 -10.44 22.05
C LYS A 25 -8.11 -10.89 21.25
N LYS A 26 -8.29 -11.91 20.42
CA LYS A 26 -7.20 -12.58 19.68
C LYS A 26 -7.03 -12.10 18.24
N TRP A 27 -7.79 -11.10 17.80
CA TRP A 27 -7.68 -10.64 16.41
C TRP A 27 -6.41 -9.82 16.20
N ARG A 28 -5.93 -9.85 14.95
CA ARG A 28 -4.86 -9.01 14.45
C ARG A 28 -5.46 -7.90 13.59
N THR A 29 -5.00 -6.68 13.81
CA THR A 29 -5.39 -5.52 13.01
C THR A 29 -4.44 -5.37 11.84
N TYR A 30 -4.97 -5.34 10.62
CA TYR A 30 -4.21 -5.02 9.42
C TYR A 30 -4.57 -3.61 8.94
N VAL A 31 -3.57 -2.82 8.56
CA VAL A 31 -3.75 -1.46 8.04
C VAL A 31 -3.02 -1.34 6.71
N PHE A 32 -3.75 -1.03 5.65
CA PHE A 32 -3.17 -0.70 4.35
C PHE A 32 -2.90 0.80 4.29
N LEU A 33 -1.71 1.15 3.83
CA LEU A 33 -1.16 2.50 3.79
C LEU A 33 -0.63 2.79 2.39
N SER A 34 -0.72 4.04 1.94
CA SER A 34 0.06 4.49 0.78
C SER A 34 1.43 4.99 1.22
N ASP A 35 2.40 5.03 0.32
CA ASP A 35 3.68 5.70 0.59
C ASP A 35 3.50 7.22 0.75
N ALA A 36 2.68 7.88 -0.08
CA ALA A 36 2.38 9.32 0.05
C ALA A 36 1.78 9.70 1.41
N GLU A 37 0.98 8.83 2.05
CA GLU A 37 0.46 9.03 3.41
C GLU A 37 1.57 9.25 4.46
N HIS A 38 2.79 8.77 4.20
CA HIS A 38 3.93 8.94 5.12
C HIS A 38 4.47 10.37 5.15
N GLN A 39 3.95 11.28 4.34
CA GLN A 39 4.27 12.71 4.41
C GLN A 39 3.47 13.42 5.51
N GLU A 40 2.42 12.78 6.05
CA GLU A 40 1.61 13.33 7.13
C GLU A 40 2.29 13.14 8.49
N GLY A 41 2.35 14.21 9.29
CA GLY A 41 3.00 14.17 10.61
C GLY A 41 2.31 13.24 11.60
N ASN A 42 0.98 13.20 11.58
CA ASN A 42 0.18 12.33 12.46
C ASN A 42 0.44 10.83 12.20
N HIS A 43 0.85 10.46 10.98
CA HIS A 43 1.24 9.10 10.66
C HIS A 43 2.43 8.66 11.52
N TRP A 44 3.45 9.52 11.63
CA TRP A 44 4.65 9.24 12.42
C TRP A 44 4.38 9.22 13.93
N GLU A 45 3.41 10.00 14.42
CA GLU A 45 2.92 9.87 15.80
C GLU A 45 2.31 8.48 16.05
N ALA A 46 1.54 7.96 15.10
CA ALA A 46 0.97 6.61 15.17
C ALA A 46 2.04 5.51 15.09
N VAL A 47 3.05 5.68 14.23
CA VAL A 47 4.22 4.78 14.14
C VAL A 47 4.93 4.73 15.50
N MET A 48 5.23 5.88 16.09
CA MET A 48 5.89 6.01 17.39
C MET A 48 5.07 5.35 18.51
N PHE A 49 3.76 5.65 18.57
CA PHE A 49 2.86 5.08 19.57
C PHE A 49 2.80 3.55 19.48
N SER A 50 2.65 3.01 18.27
CA SER A 50 2.50 1.56 18.04
C SER A 50 3.73 0.78 18.49
N GLY A 51 4.92 1.33 18.23
CA GLY A 51 6.19 0.77 18.70
C GLY A 51 6.32 0.81 20.22
N ASN A 52 6.09 1.98 20.83
CA ASN A 52 6.10 2.15 22.28
C ASN A 52 5.12 1.22 23.01
N ALA A 53 3.90 1.09 22.48
CA ALA A 53 2.87 0.23 23.03
C ALA A 53 3.10 -1.27 22.72
N ARG A 54 4.13 -1.62 21.94
CA ARG A 54 4.45 -3.00 21.50
C ARG A 54 3.22 -3.71 20.94
N LEU A 55 2.53 -3.07 19.99
CA LEU A 55 1.31 -3.60 19.38
C LEU A 55 1.61 -4.78 18.45
N SER A 56 2.02 -5.92 18.99
CA SER A 56 2.39 -7.09 18.18
C SER A 56 1.24 -7.69 17.39
N ASN A 57 0.00 -7.37 17.74
CA ASN A 57 -1.21 -7.70 16.98
C ASN A 57 -1.57 -6.64 15.91
N LEU A 58 -0.67 -5.71 15.59
CA LEU A 58 -0.80 -4.75 14.49
C LEU A 58 0.17 -5.11 13.36
N THR A 59 -0.35 -5.17 12.14
CA THR A 59 0.43 -5.32 10.91
C THR A 59 0.06 -4.22 9.93
N ALA A 60 1.01 -3.34 9.63
CA ALA A 60 0.87 -2.33 8.58
C ALA A 60 1.40 -2.88 7.25
N ILE A 61 0.77 -2.53 6.13
CA ILE A 61 1.18 -2.89 4.78
C ILE A 61 1.25 -1.60 3.98
N ILE A 62 2.44 -1.23 3.53
CA ILE A 62 2.69 -0.04 2.72
C ILE A 62 2.66 -0.46 1.25
N ASP A 63 1.76 0.16 0.49
CA ASP A 63 1.82 0.18 -0.97
C ASP A 63 2.91 1.15 -1.41
N ARG A 64 4.13 0.63 -1.58
CA ARG A 64 5.30 1.39 -2.01
C ARG A 64 5.36 1.39 -3.53
N ASN A 65 4.59 2.30 -4.13
CA ASN A 65 4.38 2.38 -5.57
C ASN A 65 5.09 3.60 -6.23
N ASN A 66 5.76 4.43 -5.42
CA ASN A 66 6.59 5.57 -5.82
C ASN A 66 5.83 6.73 -6.49
N ILE A 67 4.51 6.80 -6.39
CA ILE A 67 3.70 7.88 -6.97
C ILE A 67 2.82 8.60 -5.93
N GLN A 68 2.49 9.85 -6.24
CA GLN A 68 1.44 10.64 -5.59
C GLN A 68 0.76 11.54 -6.63
N ILE A 69 -0.26 12.31 -6.22
CA ILE A 69 -1.04 13.16 -7.15
C ILE A 69 -0.15 14.07 -8.01
N ASP A 70 0.85 14.71 -7.40
CA ASP A 70 1.69 15.71 -8.07
C ASP A 70 2.96 15.14 -8.72
N GLY A 71 3.14 13.81 -8.74
CA GLY A 71 4.29 13.18 -9.39
C GLY A 71 4.86 12.00 -8.62
N TYR A 72 6.13 11.68 -8.87
CA TYR A 72 6.83 10.62 -8.14
C TYR A 72 7.18 11.08 -6.72
N THR A 73 7.02 10.21 -5.72
CA THR A 73 7.35 10.54 -4.32
C THR A 73 8.80 11.01 -4.17
N GLU A 74 9.71 10.42 -4.95
CA GLU A 74 11.14 10.74 -4.94
C GLU A 74 11.47 12.13 -5.49
N ASN A 75 10.51 12.78 -6.17
CA ASN A 75 10.67 14.15 -6.66
C ASN A 75 9.91 15.16 -5.79
N VAL A 76 8.76 14.78 -5.26
CA VAL A 76 7.91 15.69 -4.48
C VAL A 76 8.38 15.77 -3.03
N MET A 77 8.48 14.63 -2.34
CA MET A 77 8.98 14.55 -0.97
C MET A 77 9.51 13.13 -0.69
N PRO A 78 10.83 12.91 -0.86
CA PRO A 78 11.46 11.60 -0.74
C PRO A 78 11.26 10.97 0.65
N LEU A 79 10.99 9.66 0.67
CA LEU A 79 10.68 8.93 1.90
C LEU A 79 11.85 8.12 2.46
N GLU A 80 12.90 7.90 1.67
CA GLU A 80 14.02 7.07 2.10
C GLU A 80 14.89 7.74 3.18
N PRO A 81 15.52 6.96 4.09
CA PRO A 81 15.43 5.49 4.21
C PRO A 81 14.18 5.05 5.01
N LEU A 82 13.20 4.43 4.35
CA LEU A 82 11.89 4.13 4.97
C LEU A 82 11.98 2.99 6.00
N ARG A 83 12.70 1.92 5.66
CA ARG A 83 12.99 0.80 6.58
C ARG A 83 13.61 1.29 7.88
N ALA A 84 14.68 2.08 7.78
CA ALA A 84 15.43 2.56 8.95
C ALA A 84 14.56 3.46 9.86
N LYS A 85 13.67 4.27 9.28
CA LYS A 85 12.70 5.06 10.06
C LYS A 85 11.81 4.16 10.91
N TYR A 86 11.20 3.13 10.33
CA TYR A 86 10.38 2.18 11.08
C TYR A 86 11.15 1.39 12.14
N GLU A 87 12.34 0.89 11.79
CA GLU A 87 13.23 0.19 12.74
C GLU A 87 13.60 1.08 13.93
N SER A 88 13.84 2.39 13.69
CA SER A 88 14.12 3.35 14.77
C SER A 88 12.97 3.55 15.75
N PHE A 89 11.73 3.30 15.32
CA PHE A 89 10.52 3.31 16.16
C PHE A 89 10.17 1.93 16.73
N GLY A 90 11.06 0.95 16.61
CA GLY A 90 10.90 -0.37 17.23
C GLY A 90 9.94 -1.31 16.49
N TRP A 91 9.76 -1.13 15.18
CA TRP A 91 8.96 -2.03 14.35
C TRP A 91 9.77 -3.21 13.80
N HIS A 92 9.09 -4.31 13.51
CA HIS A 92 9.61 -5.36 12.63
C HIS A 92 9.34 -4.97 11.18
N VAL A 93 10.35 -4.99 10.31
CA VAL A 93 10.22 -4.49 8.93
C VAL A 93 10.54 -5.60 7.93
N ILE A 94 9.60 -5.87 7.04
CA ILE A 94 9.71 -6.87 5.98
C ILE A 94 9.61 -6.15 4.63
N ASP A 95 10.59 -6.32 3.74
CA ASP A 95 10.52 -5.84 2.36
C ASP A 95 10.13 -6.98 1.42
N ILE A 96 9.14 -6.73 0.56
CA ILE A 96 8.68 -7.72 -0.43
C ILE A 96 8.41 -7.08 -1.78
N SER A 97 8.43 -7.89 -2.84
CA SER A 97 7.70 -7.57 -4.06
C SER A 97 6.20 -7.72 -3.81
N GLY A 98 5.45 -6.63 -3.94
CA GLY A 98 3.99 -6.61 -3.83
C GLY A 98 3.26 -7.30 -5.00
N HIS A 99 4.01 -7.85 -5.97
CA HIS A 99 3.48 -8.64 -7.08
C HIS A 99 3.84 -10.13 -6.99
N SER A 100 4.40 -10.56 -5.86
CA SER A 100 4.73 -11.97 -5.59
C SER A 100 3.81 -12.53 -4.52
N PHE A 101 2.84 -13.37 -4.90
CA PHE A 101 1.96 -14.04 -3.96
C PHE A 101 2.73 -14.85 -2.91
N GLU A 102 3.83 -15.50 -3.31
CA GLU A 102 4.69 -16.26 -2.40
C GLU A 102 5.28 -15.36 -1.31
N GLN A 103 5.84 -14.21 -1.68
CA GLN A 103 6.43 -13.28 -0.72
C GLN A 103 5.37 -12.62 0.17
N ILE A 104 4.20 -12.30 -0.37
CA ILE A 104 3.07 -11.76 0.40
C ILE A 104 2.63 -12.78 1.47
N ILE A 105 2.44 -14.05 1.08
CA ILE A 105 2.04 -15.11 2.01
C ILE A 105 3.11 -15.30 3.10
N ALA A 106 4.39 -15.36 2.71
CA ALA A 106 5.50 -15.51 3.65
C ALA A 106 5.58 -14.34 4.64
N ALA A 107 5.46 -13.10 4.16
CA ALA A 107 5.53 -11.91 5.01
C ALA A 107 4.34 -11.82 5.99
N VAL A 108 3.14 -12.19 5.57
CA VAL A 108 1.97 -12.23 6.46
C VAL A 108 2.13 -13.33 7.50
N ALA A 109 2.64 -14.51 7.13
CA ALA A 109 2.93 -15.59 8.07
C ALA A 109 4.01 -15.19 9.08
N GLU A 110 5.07 -14.53 8.63
CA GLU A 110 6.12 -13.98 9.49
C GLU A 110 5.56 -12.94 10.46
N ALA A 111 4.79 -11.97 9.98
CA ALA A 111 4.15 -10.94 10.81
C ALA A 111 3.25 -11.53 11.92
N GLN A 112 2.66 -12.71 11.69
CA GLN A 112 1.82 -13.39 12.68
C GLN A 112 2.61 -14.00 13.84
N VAL A 113 3.87 -14.38 13.61
CA VAL A 113 4.71 -15.01 14.63
C VAL A 113 5.58 -14.01 15.41
N ILE A 114 5.67 -12.75 14.96
CA ILE A 114 6.27 -11.66 15.75
C ILE A 114 5.34 -11.28 16.90
N TYR A 115 5.84 -11.37 18.14
CA TYR A 115 5.02 -11.23 19.35
C TYR A 115 5.44 -10.07 20.26
N GLU A 116 6.61 -9.47 20.03
CA GLU A 116 7.20 -8.44 20.88
C GLU A 116 7.06 -7.00 20.36
N LYS A 117 6.70 -6.83 19.09
CA LYS A 117 6.62 -5.53 18.39
C LYS A 117 5.63 -5.53 17.23
N PRO A 118 5.09 -4.37 16.80
CA PRO A 118 4.28 -4.29 15.58
C PRO A 118 5.12 -4.60 14.33
N THR A 119 4.47 -5.06 13.26
CA THR A 119 5.14 -5.37 11.98
C THR A 119 4.67 -4.43 10.88
N VAL A 120 5.60 -3.96 10.05
CA VAL A 120 5.32 -3.28 8.79
C VAL A 120 5.87 -4.10 7.63
N ILE A 121 5.05 -4.28 6.60
CA ILE A 121 5.40 -4.91 5.34
C ILE A 121 5.50 -3.79 4.30
N ILE A 122 6.69 -3.53 3.79
CA ILE A 122 6.94 -2.60 2.68
C ILE A 122 6.78 -3.41 1.39
N ALA A 123 5.62 -3.27 0.74
CA ALA A 123 5.32 -3.97 -0.49
C ALA A 123 5.63 -3.07 -1.69
N HIS A 124 6.72 -3.39 -2.41
CA HIS A 124 7.13 -2.68 -3.62
C HIS A 124 6.22 -3.08 -4.78
N THR A 125 5.39 -2.16 -5.24
CA THR A 125 4.35 -2.38 -6.24
C THR A 125 4.58 -1.49 -7.47
N VAL A 126 3.70 -1.64 -8.45
CA VAL A 126 3.68 -0.89 -9.70
C VAL A 126 2.28 -0.31 -9.77
N PRO A 127 2.11 1.01 -9.72
CA PRO A 127 0.79 1.61 -9.83
C PRO A 127 0.25 1.33 -11.24
N GLY A 128 -1.04 1.02 -11.37
CA GLY A 128 -1.62 0.64 -12.66
C GLY A 128 -1.22 -0.75 -13.18
N ARG A 129 -0.62 -1.61 -12.34
CA ARG A 129 -0.17 -2.96 -12.70
C ARG A 129 -1.22 -3.72 -13.52
N GLY A 130 -0.78 -4.25 -14.66
CA GLY A 130 -1.63 -5.06 -15.54
C GLY A 130 -2.15 -4.31 -16.76
N VAL A 131 -2.12 -2.97 -16.76
CA VAL A 131 -2.51 -2.12 -17.89
C VAL A 131 -1.31 -1.30 -18.39
N ASP A 132 -0.86 -1.54 -19.61
CA ASP A 132 0.43 -1.03 -20.12
C ASP A 132 0.51 0.50 -20.09
N PHE A 133 -0.57 1.17 -20.48
CA PHE A 133 -0.65 2.64 -20.55
C PHE A 133 -0.86 3.31 -19.17
N MET A 134 -1.09 2.52 -18.11
CA MET A 134 -1.26 3.01 -16.74
C MET A 134 -0.05 2.73 -15.84
N GLU A 135 0.80 1.76 -16.20
CA GLU A 135 1.90 1.35 -15.33
C GLU A 135 2.90 2.48 -15.08
N ASN A 136 3.20 2.74 -13.80
CA ASN A 136 4.15 3.76 -13.36
C ASN A 136 3.79 5.21 -13.74
N ASP A 137 2.56 5.51 -14.17
CA ASP A 137 2.15 6.88 -14.47
C ASP A 137 1.15 7.42 -13.42
N TYR A 138 1.62 8.38 -12.64
CA TYR A 138 0.86 9.03 -11.57
C TYR A 138 -0.41 9.75 -12.06
N LYS A 139 -0.50 10.09 -13.35
CA LYS A 139 -1.70 10.70 -13.94
C LYS A 139 -2.93 9.81 -13.79
N TRP A 140 -2.74 8.50 -13.68
CA TRP A 140 -3.82 7.51 -13.47
C TRP A 140 -4.22 7.32 -12.01
N HIS A 141 -3.62 8.03 -11.06
CA HIS A 141 -3.96 7.93 -9.64
C HIS A 141 -5.42 8.29 -9.35
N GLY A 142 -5.90 9.41 -9.92
CA GLY A 142 -7.26 9.93 -9.71
C GLY A 142 -8.11 10.03 -10.97
N LEU A 143 -7.56 9.72 -12.14
CA LEU A 143 -8.26 9.81 -13.42
C LEU A 143 -8.81 8.44 -13.83
N PRO A 144 -10.14 8.28 -14.00
CA PRO A 144 -10.68 7.04 -14.55
C PRO A 144 -10.40 6.94 -16.07
N PRO A 145 -10.23 5.73 -16.63
CA PRO A 145 -10.21 5.56 -18.08
C PRO A 145 -11.50 6.09 -18.71
N GLY A 146 -11.36 6.88 -19.77
CA GLY A 146 -12.44 7.67 -20.38
C GLY A 146 -12.57 9.09 -19.85
N GLY A 147 -11.92 9.43 -18.74
CA GLY A 147 -12.01 10.74 -18.09
C GLY A 147 -11.32 11.87 -18.87
N ALA A 148 -10.17 11.60 -19.48
CA ALA A 148 -9.43 12.57 -20.28
C ALA A 148 -8.56 11.92 -21.36
N ASN A 149 -8.22 12.71 -22.39
CA ASN A 149 -7.15 12.36 -23.33
C ASN A 149 -5.81 12.79 -22.70
N ILE A 150 -4.93 11.83 -22.47
CA ILE A 150 -3.56 12.08 -22.00
C ILE A 150 -2.63 11.95 -23.22
N PRO A 151 -1.74 12.93 -23.49
CA PRO A 151 -0.77 12.83 -24.59
C PRO A 151 0.10 11.57 -24.44
N GLY A 152 0.16 10.75 -25.48
CA GLY A 152 0.90 9.49 -25.50
C GLY A 152 0.06 8.25 -25.17
N GLU A 153 -1.13 8.43 -24.58
CA GLU A 153 -2.01 7.33 -24.18
C GLU A 153 -3.12 7.06 -25.21
N PRO A 154 -3.82 5.91 -25.12
CA PRO A 154 -4.94 5.63 -26.00
C PRO A 154 -6.04 6.71 -25.94
N PRO A 155 -6.81 6.91 -27.04
CA PRO A 155 -7.96 7.81 -27.05
C PRO A 155 -8.91 7.48 -25.90
N LYS A 156 -9.47 8.49 -25.24
CA LYS A 156 -10.29 8.30 -24.03
C LYS A 156 -11.43 7.29 -24.21
N GLU A 157 -12.05 7.26 -25.38
CA GLU A 157 -13.15 6.36 -25.71
C GLU A 157 -12.71 4.88 -25.79
N LYS A 158 -11.41 4.63 -25.92
CA LYS A 158 -10.81 3.29 -26.05
C LYS A 158 -10.06 2.80 -24.81
N GLN A 159 -9.73 3.69 -23.87
CA GLN A 159 -8.93 3.35 -22.69
C GLN A 159 -9.54 2.20 -21.87
N ALA A 160 -10.86 2.23 -21.61
CA ALA A 160 -11.53 1.19 -20.83
C ALA A 160 -11.54 -0.17 -21.56
N GLU A 161 -11.79 -0.17 -22.87
CA GLU A 161 -11.79 -1.38 -23.72
C GLU A 161 -10.40 -2.04 -23.72
N ILE A 162 -9.35 -1.24 -23.91
CA ILE A 162 -7.95 -1.70 -23.93
C ILE A 162 -7.54 -2.24 -22.57
N ALA A 163 -7.78 -1.49 -21.49
CA ALA A 163 -7.45 -1.91 -20.12
C ALA A 163 -8.12 -3.24 -19.75
N LEU A 164 -9.42 -3.40 -20.04
CA LEU A 164 -10.14 -4.64 -19.77
C LEU A 164 -9.59 -5.82 -20.57
N LYS A 165 -9.23 -5.60 -21.84
CA LYS A 165 -8.63 -6.65 -22.69
C LYS A 165 -7.28 -7.10 -22.14
N GLU A 166 -6.43 -6.18 -21.72
CA GLU A 166 -5.13 -6.49 -21.13
C GLU A 166 -5.26 -7.25 -19.82
N LEU A 167 -6.16 -6.82 -18.93
CA LEU A 167 -6.38 -7.49 -17.64
C LEU A 167 -6.93 -8.92 -17.82
N ARG A 168 -7.94 -9.10 -18.67
CA ARG A 168 -8.59 -10.40 -18.88
C ARG A 168 -7.70 -11.43 -19.57
N SER A 169 -6.79 -10.96 -20.42
CA SER A 169 -5.86 -11.85 -21.14
C SER A 169 -4.51 -11.99 -20.43
N LEU A 170 -4.30 -11.33 -19.29
CA LEU A 170 -2.97 -11.15 -18.68
C LEU A 170 -1.94 -10.69 -19.72
N ARG A 171 -2.31 -9.68 -20.52
CA ARG A 171 -1.56 -9.18 -21.68
C ARG A 171 -1.25 -10.29 -22.70
N GLY A 172 -2.28 -11.08 -23.04
CA GLY A 172 -2.19 -12.17 -24.00
C GLY A 172 -1.56 -13.47 -23.49
N LYS A 173 -1.24 -13.58 -22.19
CA LYS A 173 -0.72 -14.84 -21.59
C LYS A 173 -1.79 -15.92 -21.44
N ILE A 174 -3.06 -15.54 -21.35
CA ILE A 174 -4.20 -16.45 -21.25
C ILE A 174 -5.31 -16.05 -22.22
N LYS A 175 -6.16 -17.00 -22.59
CA LYS A 175 -7.42 -16.71 -23.29
C LYS A 175 -8.47 -16.29 -22.26
N SER A 176 -9.08 -15.14 -22.49
CA SER A 176 -10.19 -14.61 -21.68
C SER A 176 -11.47 -15.41 -21.91
N GLU A 177 -12.27 -15.59 -20.86
CA GLU A 177 -13.62 -16.19 -20.93
C GLU A 177 -14.62 -15.34 -21.73
N HIS A 178 -14.26 -14.09 -22.01
CA HIS A 178 -15.04 -13.15 -22.81
C HIS A 178 -14.62 -13.12 -24.29
N ASP A 179 -13.64 -13.95 -24.70
CA ASP A 179 -13.12 -14.04 -26.08
C ASP A 179 -13.57 -15.30 -26.86
#